data_AF-A0A522R8Q5-F1
#
_entry.id   AF-A0A522R8Q5-F1
#
_cell.length_a   1.000
_cell.length_b   1.000
_cell.length_c   1.000
_cell.angle_alpha   90.00
_cell.angle_beta   90.00
_cell.angle_gamma   90.00
#
_symmetry.space_group_name_H-M   'P 1'
#
loop_
_entity.id
_entity.type
_entity.pdbx_description
1 polymer ?
#
loop_
_entity_poly.entity_id
_entity_poly.type
_entity_poly.pdbx_seq_one_letter_code
_entity_poly.pdbx_strand_id
1 'polypeptide(L)'
;MDRRNFIQQSALAGAAIGMPSFIQQPFLQPFPIVRAATDKRHFTSPAVEKTIARMQKVIKDKKLAWMFGNCFPNTLDTTVFFKITDGRPDTFVITGDIHAMWLRDSSAQVWPYLPLMQEDPKLQELIAGVINRQTKCILIDPYTNAFNDGPTGSEWDKDLTKMTPWLHERKWELDSLCYPIRLGYHYWKHTNDSKPFDDKWLQAMKLAVQTMKVQQRKQGRGPYTFGRVTSWSTDTVPGGGYGNPIVPVGMIVSIFRPSDDATIFPFL
;
A
#
# COMPACT_ATOMS: atom_id res chain seq x y z
N MET A 1 47.06 -51.59 -30.61
CA MET A 1 46.21 -51.01 -29.55
C MET A 1 47.09 -50.77 -28.34
N ASP A 2 47.15 -49.52 -27.87
CA ASP A 2 48.14 -49.08 -26.89
C ASP A 2 47.71 -49.42 -25.46
N ARG A 3 48.47 -50.27 -24.77
CA ARG A 3 48.14 -50.82 -23.43
C ARG A 3 47.96 -49.72 -22.38
N ARG A 4 48.60 -48.56 -22.56
CA ARG A 4 48.44 -47.40 -21.66
C ARG A 4 47.06 -46.76 -21.74
N ASN A 5 46.47 -46.68 -22.94
CA ASN A 5 45.14 -46.09 -23.12
C ASN A 5 44.03 -46.98 -22.54
N PHE A 6 44.19 -48.31 -22.62
CA PHE A 6 43.22 -49.23 -22.05
C PHE A 6 43.18 -49.18 -20.51
N ILE A 7 44.34 -49.05 -19.85
CA ILE A 7 44.42 -48.95 -18.39
C ILE A 7 43.89 -47.60 -17.90
N GLN A 8 44.17 -46.50 -18.60
CA GLN A 8 43.62 -45.18 -18.25
C GLN A 8 42.10 -45.11 -18.42
N GLN A 9 41.54 -45.71 -19.48
CA GLN A 9 40.09 -45.74 -19.69
C GLN A 9 39.38 -46.70 -18.72
N SER A 10 40.02 -47.81 -18.34
CA SER A 10 39.47 -48.76 -17.36
C SER A 10 39.49 -48.22 -15.93
N ALA A 11 40.49 -47.41 -15.56
CA ALA A 11 40.55 -46.75 -14.25
C ALA A 11 39.48 -45.66 -14.08
N LEU A 12 39.15 -44.93 -15.16
CA LEU A 12 38.06 -43.94 -15.17
C LEU A 12 36.66 -44.59 -15.09
N ALA A 13 36.48 -45.78 -15.67
CA ALA A 13 35.22 -46.52 -15.59
C ALA A 13 34.95 -47.10 -14.18
N GLY A 14 36.00 -47.48 -13.44
CA GLY A 14 35.87 -48.02 -12.08
C GLY A 14 35.55 -46.97 -11.01
N ALA A 15 35.98 -45.71 -11.20
CA ALA A 15 35.71 -44.63 -10.25
C ALA A 15 34.24 -44.14 -10.26
N ALA A 16 33.48 -44.46 -11.31
CA ALA A 16 32.07 -44.06 -11.43
C ALA A 16 31.10 -45.00 -10.68
N ILE A 17 31.54 -46.20 -10.28
CA ILE A 17 30.66 -47.23 -9.67
C ILE A 17 30.69 -47.18 -8.13
N GLY A 18 31.60 -46.40 -7.54
CA GLY A 18 31.79 -46.32 -6.08
C GLY A 18 31.35 -45.02 -5.42
N MET A 19 30.74 -44.07 -6.15
CA MET A 19 30.22 -42.85 -5.52
C MET A 19 28.86 -43.18 -4.89
N PRO A 20 28.69 -43.01 -3.57
CA PRO A 20 27.38 -43.14 -2.95
C PRO A 20 26.41 -42.24 -3.71
N SER A 21 25.19 -42.70 -3.96
CA SER A 21 24.10 -41.93 -4.59
C SER A 21 23.65 -40.70 -3.78
N PHE A 22 24.49 -40.21 -2.86
CA PHE A 22 24.32 -39.04 -2.01
C PHE A 22 24.86 -37.75 -2.64
N ILE A 23 25.30 -37.78 -3.90
CA ILE A 23 25.63 -36.54 -4.63
C ILE A 23 24.33 -35.83 -4.99
N GLN A 24 23.95 -34.96 -4.06
CA GLN A 24 23.24 -33.71 -4.31
C GLN A 24 22.05 -33.87 -5.26
N GLN A 25 20.94 -34.34 -4.70
CA GLN A 25 19.70 -33.63 -5.01
C GLN A 25 20.04 -32.14 -4.85
N PRO A 26 19.87 -31.28 -5.88
CA PRO A 26 19.86 -29.86 -5.59
C PRO A 26 18.89 -29.71 -4.43
N PHE A 27 19.22 -28.92 -3.42
CA PHE A 27 18.19 -28.39 -2.54
C PHE A 27 17.24 -27.64 -3.48
N LEU A 28 16.29 -28.35 -4.08
CA LEU A 28 15.14 -27.80 -4.74
C LEU A 28 14.44 -27.13 -3.58
N GLN A 29 14.71 -25.84 -3.43
CA GLN A 29 13.87 -24.97 -2.62
C GLN A 29 12.46 -25.33 -3.08
N PRO A 30 11.62 -25.92 -2.21
CA PRO A 30 10.36 -26.49 -2.65
C PRO A 30 9.41 -25.43 -3.23
N PHE A 31 9.79 -24.15 -3.09
CA PHE A 31 9.08 -23.00 -3.60
C PHE A 31 10.05 -21.98 -4.22
N PRO A 32 9.63 -21.24 -5.26
CA PRO A 32 10.47 -20.26 -5.93
C PRO A 32 10.76 -19.03 -5.05
N ILE A 33 11.88 -18.35 -5.34
CA ILE A 33 12.17 -17.03 -4.78
C ILE A 33 11.35 -16.00 -5.58
N VAL A 34 10.41 -15.33 -4.91
CA VAL A 34 9.50 -14.36 -5.55
C VAL A 34 9.56 -12.95 -4.95
N ARG A 35 10.27 -12.77 -3.82
CA ARG A 35 10.58 -11.43 -3.31
C ARG A 35 11.57 -10.74 -4.24
N ALA A 36 11.53 -9.41 -4.28
CA ALA A 36 12.59 -8.63 -4.88
C ALA A 36 13.95 -9.01 -4.27
N ALA A 37 14.98 -9.09 -5.13
CA ALA A 37 16.36 -9.24 -4.69
C ALA A 37 16.72 -8.14 -3.69
N THR A 38 17.59 -8.44 -2.72
CA THR A 38 17.85 -7.54 -1.59
C THR A 38 18.27 -6.13 -2.02
N ASP A 39 19.04 -6.00 -3.10
CA ASP A 39 19.50 -4.74 -3.69
C ASP A 39 18.42 -3.99 -4.50
N LYS A 40 17.27 -4.63 -4.74
CA LYS A 40 16.11 -4.07 -5.47
C LYS A 40 14.93 -3.75 -4.56
N ARG A 41 15.00 -4.08 -3.27
CA ARG A 41 13.94 -3.75 -2.31
C ARG A 41 13.95 -2.25 -2.03
N HIS A 42 12.78 -1.63 -2.04
CA HIS A 42 12.68 -0.19 -1.82
C HIS A 42 12.99 0.21 -0.38
N PHE A 43 12.67 -0.64 0.59
CA PHE A 43 12.98 -0.43 2.00
C PHE A 43 13.27 -1.76 2.71
N THR A 44 14.17 -1.74 3.69
CA THR A 44 14.48 -2.92 4.52
C THR A 44 14.35 -2.56 6.00
N SER A 45 13.57 -3.36 6.72
CA SER A 45 13.39 -3.26 8.18
C SER A 45 13.97 -4.50 8.88
N PRO A 46 14.98 -4.35 9.76
CA PRO A 46 15.48 -5.45 10.57
C PRO A 46 14.39 -6.15 11.41
N ALA A 47 13.42 -5.40 11.96
CA ALA A 47 12.33 -5.98 12.75
C ALA A 47 11.38 -6.83 11.89
N VAL A 48 11.12 -6.42 10.65
CA VAL A 48 10.34 -7.20 9.68
C VAL A 48 11.08 -8.48 9.28
N GLU A 49 12.37 -8.41 8.94
CA GLU A 49 13.16 -9.60 8.59
C GLU A 49 13.27 -10.59 9.76
N LYS A 50 13.47 -10.10 10.99
CA LYS A 50 13.43 -10.91 12.22
C LYS A 50 12.07 -11.59 12.41
N THR A 51 10.98 -10.87 12.12
CA THR A 51 9.61 -11.40 12.17
C THR A 51 9.40 -12.51 11.14
N ILE A 52 9.88 -12.32 9.90
CA ILE A 52 9.82 -13.34 8.84
C ILE A 52 10.58 -14.59 9.28
N ALA A 53 11.82 -14.45 9.72
CA ALA A 53 12.63 -15.58 10.18
C ALA A 53 12.00 -16.32 11.37
N ARG A 54 11.36 -15.59 12.29
CA ARG A 54 10.62 -16.18 13.42
C ARG A 54 9.38 -16.94 12.93
N MET A 55 8.56 -16.33 12.09
CA MET A 55 7.30 -16.93 11.63
C MET A 55 7.54 -18.15 10.74
N GLN A 56 8.59 -18.15 9.91
CA GLN A 56 8.97 -19.32 9.12
C GLN A 56 9.42 -20.53 9.96
N LYS A 57 9.85 -20.31 11.21
CA LYS A 57 10.13 -21.38 12.17
C LYS A 57 8.88 -21.88 12.89
N VAL A 58 7.92 -20.99 13.16
CA VAL A 58 6.68 -21.30 13.92
C VAL A 58 5.59 -21.91 13.05
N ILE A 59 5.45 -21.47 11.80
CA ILE A 59 4.44 -21.97 10.87
C ILE A 59 4.87 -23.36 10.39
N LYS A 60 4.09 -24.38 10.76
CA LYS A 60 4.38 -25.79 10.41
C LYS A 60 4.24 -26.06 8.91
N ASP A 61 3.20 -25.50 8.28
CA ASP A 61 2.97 -25.64 6.85
C ASP A 61 4.02 -24.85 6.06
N LYS A 62 4.83 -25.56 5.27
CA LYS A 62 5.95 -24.96 4.54
C LYS A 62 5.50 -23.99 3.44
N LYS A 63 4.36 -24.25 2.80
CA LYS A 63 3.79 -23.37 1.78
C LYS A 63 3.27 -22.08 2.43
N LEU A 64 2.59 -22.18 3.57
CA LEU A 64 2.12 -21.02 4.32
C LEU A 64 3.29 -20.19 4.88
N ALA A 65 4.35 -20.83 5.38
CA ALA A 65 5.56 -20.14 5.82
C ALA A 65 6.25 -19.40 4.67
N TRP A 66 6.31 -20.01 3.48
CA TRP A 66 6.80 -19.39 2.25
C TRP A 66 5.92 -18.20 1.84
N MET A 67 4.59 -18.37 1.80
CA MET A 67 3.63 -17.29 1.49
C MET A 67 3.78 -16.12 2.47
N PHE A 68 3.87 -16.39 3.79
CA PHE A 68 4.09 -15.35 4.80
C PHE A 68 5.38 -14.57 4.51
N GLY A 69 6.48 -15.28 4.24
CA GLY A 69 7.76 -14.64 3.91
C GLY A 69 7.71 -13.76 2.67
N ASN A 70 6.82 -14.05 1.71
CA ASN A 70 6.65 -13.26 0.50
C ASN A 70 5.67 -12.09 0.66
N CYS A 71 4.53 -12.33 1.31
CA CYS A 71 3.45 -11.35 1.40
C CYS A 71 3.71 -10.32 2.51
N PHE A 72 4.21 -10.76 3.67
CA PHE A 72 4.39 -9.87 4.82
C PHE A 72 5.30 -8.66 4.55
N PRO A 73 6.42 -8.76 3.81
CA PRO A 73 7.25 -7.60 3.49
C PRO A 73 6.93 -6.95 2.13
N ASN A 74 5.92 -7.41 1.38
CA ASN A 74 5.76 -7.03 -0.02
C ASN A 74 5.63 -5.51 -0.22
N THR A 75 4.92 -4.82 0.68
CA THR A 75 4.85 -3.35 0.70
C THR A 75 6.24 -2.70 0.78
N LEU A 76 7.08 -3.13 1.73
CA LEU A 76 8.41 -2.56 1.91
C LEU A 76 9.34 -2.90 0.74
N ASP A 77 9.19 -4.10 0.18
CA ASP A 77 10.01 -4.56 -0.93
C ASP A 77 9.69 -3.79 -2.21
N THR A 78 8.43 -3.43 -2.47
CA THR A 78 7.98 -3.07 -3.82
C THR A 78 7.19 -1.77 -3.96
N THR A 79 6.60 -1.23 -2.89
CA THR A 79 5.63 -0.12 -3.04
C THR A 79 5.99 1.17 -2.32
N VAL A 80 6.92 1.14 -1.38
CA VAL A 80 7.32 2.34 -0.62
C VAL A 80 8.37 3.15 -1.34
N PHE A 81 8.29 4.48 -1.25
CA PHE A 81 9.30 5.41 -1.72
C PHE A 81 9.58 6.39 -0.58
N PHE A 82 10.57 6.06 0.24
CA PHE A 82 10.96 6.83 1.42
C PHE A 82 12.00 7.90 1.05
N LYS A 83 11.76 9.14 1.49
CA LYS A 83 12.73 10.25 1.38
C LYS A 83 12.60 11.18 2.58
N ILE A 84 13.64 11.99 2.79
CA ILE A 84 13.57 13.13 3.71
C ILE A 84 13.33 14.38 2.87
N THR A 85 12.23 15.08 3.14
CA THR A 85 11.87 16.35 2.47
C THR A 85 11.79 17.44 3.54
N ASP A 86 12.55 18.53 3.36
CA ASP A 86 12.60 19.65 4.31
C ASP A 86 12.89 19.22 5.77
N GLY A 87 13.80 18.25 5.95
CA GLY A 87 14.16 17.71 7.26
C GLY A 87 13.09 16.82 7.91
N ARG A 88 12.03 16.45 7.18
CA ARG A 88 10.95 15.56 7.66
C ARG A 88 10.85 14.29 6.81
N PRO A 89 10.52 13.13 7.41
CA PRO A 89 10.18 11.94 6.65
C PRO A 89 8.98 12.17 5.73
N ASP A 90 9.08 11.69 4.50
CA ASP A 90 8.02 11.65 3.51
C ASP A 90 8.05 10.28 2.83
N THR A 91 6.92 9.58 2.83
CA THR A 91 6.83 8.24 2.24
C THR A 91 5.62 8.17 1.34
N PHE A 92 5.89 8.04 0.05
CA PHE A 92 4.87 7.75 -0.94
C PHE A 92 4.73 6.23 -1.07
N VAL A 93 3.50 5.72 -1.07
CA VAL A 93 3.23 4.28 -1.12
C VAL A 93 2.26 3.99 -2.24
N ILE A 94 2.72 3.31 -3.30
CA ILE A 94 1.85 2.89 -4.39
C ILE A 94 1.03 1.65 -4.01
N THR A 95 -0.07 1.38 -4.71
CA THR A 95 -0.89 0.18 -4.43
C THR A 95 -0.19 -1.10 -4.87
N GLY A 96 0.60 -1.03 -5.95
CA GLY A 96 1.34 -2.14 -6.52
C GLY A 96 1.51 -1.95 -8.03
N ASP A 97 0.66 -2.60 -8.81
CA ASP A 97 0.62 -2.49 -10.27
C ASP A 97 0.05 -1.14 -10.76
N ILE A 98 -0.73 -0.44 -9.93
CA ILE A 98 -1.16 0.93 -10.19
C ILE A 98 -0.19 1.90 -9.51
N HIS A 99 0.41 2.80 -10.29
CA HIS A 99 1.45 3.72 -9.83
C HIS A 99 0.88 5.01 -9.21
N ALA A 100 0.03 4.85 -8.19
CA ALA A 100 -0.53 5.96 -7.43
C ALA A 100 -0.81 5.55 -5.97
N MET A 101 -0.96 6.55 -5.11
CA MET A 101 -1.15 6.36 -3.67
C MET A 101 -2.60 6.60 -3.28
N TRP A 102 -3.30 5.52 -2.90
CA TRP A 102 -4.59 5.61 -2.23
C TRP A 102 -4.39 5.89 -0.74
N LEU A 103 -5.21 6.78 -0.16
CA LEU A 103 -5.20 7.03 1.29
C LEU A 103 -5.56 5.77 2.09
N ARG A 104 -6.51 4.98 1.57
CA ARG A 104 -6.89 3.67 2.09
C ARG A 104 -5.72 2.69 2.08
N ASP A 105 -5.22 2.40 0.89
CA ASP A 105 -4.25 1.33 0.64
C ASP A 105 -2.95 1.60 1.37
N SER A 106 -2.41 2.81 1.25
CA SER A 106 -1.16 3.20 1.92
C SER A 106 -1.23 3.05 3.45
N SER A 107 -2.39 3.33 4.05
CA SER A 107 -2.61 3.10 5.49
C SER A 107 -2.69 1.61 5.83
N ALA A 108 -3.42 0.84 5.04
CA ALA A 108 -3.63 -0.58 5.28
C ALA A 108 -2.35 -1.41 5.04
N GLN A 109 -1.57 -1.06 4.02
CA GLN A 109 -0.32 -1.72 3.63
C GLN A 109 0.75 -1.64 4.74
N VAL A 110 0.87 -0.50 5.43
CA VAL A 110 1.85 -0.33 6.52
C VAL A 110 1.32 -0.70 7.90
N TRP A 111 0.02 -0.92 8.03
CA TRP A 111 -0.64 -1.21 9.30
C TRP A 111 -0.02 -2.38 10.10
N PRO A 112 0.30 -3.54 9.49
CA PRO A 112 0.84 -4.68 10.23
C PRO A 112 2.23 -4.43 10.85
N TYR A 113 2.92 -3.37 10.43
CA TYR A 113 4.25 -3.02 10.90
C TYR A 113 4.23 -2.12 12.15
N LEU A 114 3.09 -1.56 12.54
CA LEU A 114 2.97 -0.67 13.70
C LEU A 114 3.56 -1.26 14.99
N PRO A 115 3.31 -2.54 15.36
CA PRO A 115 3.89 -3.12 16.56
C PRO A 115 5.42 -3.26 16.51
N LEU A 116 6.02 -3.25 15.32
CA LEU A 116 7.45 -3.48 15.11
C LEU A 116 8.29 -2.20 15.21
N MET A 117 7.66 -1.02 15.17
CA MET A 117 8.33 0.30 15.21
C MET A 117 9.19 0.49 16.47
N GLN A 118 8.78 -0.07 17.60
CA GLN A 118 9.52 0.07 18.87
C GLN A 118 10.91 -0.57 18.83
N GLU A 119 11.10 -1.59 17.97
CA GLU A 119 12.38 -2.26 17.77
C GLU A 119 13.16 -1.69 16.56
N ASP A 120 12.56 -0.77 15.78
CA ASP A 120 13.10 -0.30 14.51
C ASP A 120 12.75 1.18 14.25
N PRO A 121 13.64 2.11 14.65
CA PRO A 121 13.43 3.55 14.45
C PRO A 121 13.27 3.96 12.98
N LYS A 122 13.90 3.25 12.03
CA LYS A 122 13.76 3.57 10.60
C LYS A 122 12.36 3.20 10.10
N LEU A 123 11.82 2.08 10.56
CA LEU A 123 10.44 1.69 10.27
C LEU A 123 9.44 2.69 10.87
N GLN A 124 9.72 3.19 12.08
CA GLN A 124 8.94 4.28 12.66
C GLN A 124 8.97 5.55 11.79
N GLU A 125 10.16 5.97 11.33
CA GLU A 125 10.30 7.13 10.42
C GLU A 125 9.56 6.92 9.10
N LEU A 126 9.59 5.72 8.53
CA LEU A 126 8.84 5.39 7.33
C LEU A 126 7.33 5.60 7.54
N ILE A 127 6.76 5.09 8.64
CA ILE A 127 5.33 5.23 8.91
C ILE A 127 4.98 6.69 9.24
N ALA A 128 5.85 7.41 9.95
CA ALA A 128 5.72 8.86 10.12
C ALA A 128 5.71 9.60 8.77
N GLY A 129 6.52 9.15 7.81
CA GLY A 129 6.55 9.66 6.45
C GLY A 129 5.25 9.41 5.68
N VAL A 130 4.60 8.26 5.87
CA VAL A 130 3.27 7.99 5.30
C VAL A 130 2.24 8.96 5.86
N ILE A 131 2.23 9.21 7.18
CA ILE A 131 1.30 10.16 7.83
C ILE A 131 1.52 11.58 7.30
N ASN A 132 2.78 12.03 7.18
CA ASN A 132 3.12 13.34 6.62
C ASN A 132 2.63 13.47 5.17
N ARG A 133 2.83 12.42 4.35
CA ARG A 133 2.36 12.40 2.96
C ARG A 133 0.83 12.44 2.87
N GLN A 134 0.13 11.63 3.64
CA GLN A 134 -1.34 11.62 3.67
C GLN A 134 -1.92 12.96 4.15
N THR A 135 -1.25 13.62 5.09
CA THR A 135 -1.59 15.00 5.51
C THR A 135 -1.55 15.96 4.33
N LYS A 136 -0.47 15.90 3.54
CA LYS A 136 -0.32 16.72 2.32
C LYS A 136 -1.43 16.40 1.31
N CYS A 137 -1.74 15.13 1.09
CA CYS A 137 -2.81 14.70 0.19
C CYS A 137 -4.19 15.26 0.59
N ILE A 138 -4.57 15.16 1.88
CA ILE A 138 -5.84 15.72 2.37
C ILE A 138 -5.90 17.25 2.17
N LEU A 139 -4.78 17.95 2.39
CA LEU A 139 -4.70 19.39 2.17
C LEU A 139 -4.75 19.78 0.68
N ILE A 140 -4.30 18.90 -0.23
CA ILE A 140 -4.43 19.09 -1.67
C ILE A 140 -5.90 19.00 -2.06
N ASP A 141 -6.58 17.89 -1.71
CA ASP A 141 -8.01 17.73 -1.96
C ASP A 141 -8.62 16.66 -1.03
N PRO A 142 -9.54 17.01 -0.13
CA PRO A 142 -10.14 16.06 0.82
C PRO A 142 -11.21 15.16 0.18
N TYR A 143 -11.53 15.33 -1.10
CA TYR A 143 -12.48 14.49 -1.84
C TYR A 143 -11.82 13.40 -2.70
N THR A 144 -10.49 13.36 -2.73
CA THR A 144 -9.71 12.49 -3.61
C THR A 144 -9.34 11.19 -2.90
N ASN A 145 -9.53 10.05 -3.56
CA ASN A 145 -9.08 8.75 -3.09
C ASN A 145 -7.58 8.51 -3.43
N ALA A 146 -7.13 8.90 -4.63
CA ALA A 146 -5.81 8.55 -5.17
C ALA A 146 -4.96 9.75 -5.61
N PHE A 147 -3.67 9.73 -5.27
CA PHE A 147 -2.73 10.83 -5.51
C PHE A 147 -1.47 10.38 -6.25
N ASN A 148 -0.86 11.31 -6.99
CA ASN A 148 0.43 11.15 -7.66
C ASN A 148 1.60 11.61 -6.76
N ASP A 149 2.83 11.15 -7.02
CA ASP A 149 4.04 11.71 -6.40
C ASP A 149 4.54 12.94 -7.17
N GLY A 150 3.75 14.01 -7.13
CA GLY A 150 3.99 15.22 -7.91
C GLY A 150 2.85 15.52 -8.89
N PRO A 151 2.93 16.65 -9.61
CA PRO A 151 1.92 17.05 -10.59
C PRO A 151 2.12 16.33 -11.94
N THR A 152 2.00 14.99 -11.97
CA THR A 152 2.30 14.18 -13.17
C THR A 152 1.14 14.02 -14.15
N GLY A 153 -0.09 14.35 -13.73
CA GLY A 153 -1.30 14.04 -14.49
C GLY A 153 -1.74 12.59 -14.32
N SER A 154 -2.86 12.22 -14.93
CA SER A 154 -3.45 10.88 -14.84
C SER A 154 -4.20 10.49 -16.11
N GLU A 155 -4.31 9.19 -16.38
CA GLU A 155 -5.25 8.66 -17.37
C GLU A 155 -6.71 9.08 -17.10
N TRP A 156 -7.03 9.45 -15.85
CA TRP A 156 -8.35 9.91 -15.41
C TRP A 156 -8.55 11.43 -15.51
N ASP A 157 -7.62 12.18 -16.11
CA ASP A 157 -7.71 13.65 -16.25
C ASP A 157 -8.97 14.13 -17.01
N LYS A 158 -9.62 13.24 -17.76
CA LYS A 158 -10.86 13.51 -18.51
C LYS A 158 -12.14 13.29 -17.70
N ASP A 159 -12.04 12.85 -16.45
CA ASP A 159 -13.20 12.75 -15.58
C ASP A 159 -13.89 14.10 -15.42
N LEU A 160 -15.22 14.07 -15.40
CA LEU A 160 -16.10 15.22 -15.26
C LEU A 160 -16.17 15.64 -13.79
N THR A 161 -15.01 16.04 -13.24
CA THR A 161 -14.82 16.54 -11.87
C THR A 161 -13.66 17.54 -11.83
N LYS A 162 -13.35 18.07 -10.65
CA LYS A 162 -12.27 19.05 -10.44
C LYS A 162 -10.90 18.38 -10.37
N MET A 163 -10.44 17.81 -11.47
CA MET A 163 -9.11 17.19 -11.57
C MET A 163 -7.98 18.23 -11.51
N THR A 164 -6.84 17.82 -10.94
CA THR A 164 -5.57 18.56 -11.02
C THR A 164 -4.44 17.55 -11.24
N PRO A 165 -3.26 17.95 -11.76
CA PRO A 165 -2.16 17.01 -12.01
C PRO A 165 -1.64 16.24 -10.79
N TRP A 166 -1.97 16.68 -9.57
CA TRP A 166 -1.63 16.00 -8.32
C TRP A 166 -2.53 14.79 -8.01
N LEU A 167 -3.70 14.73 -8.65
CA LEU A 167 -4.71 13.70 -8.39
C LEU A 167 -4.55 12.59 -9.42
N HIS A 168 -4.45 11.35 -8.95
CA HIS A 168 -4.54 10.20 -9.83
C HIS A 168 -6.01 9.92 -10.16
N GLU A 169 -6.87 9.87 -9.14
CA GLU A 169 -8.31 9.65 -9.28
C GLU A 169 -9.04 10.42 -8.17
N ARG A 170 -10.21 10.98 -8.46
CA ARG A 170 -10.96 11.86 -7.55
C ARG A 170 -12.33 11.29 -7.18
N LYS A 171 -12.38 10.01 -6.83
CA LYS A 171 -13.59 9.36 -6.31
C LYS A 171 -13.74 9.66 -4.81
N TRP A 172 -14.86 10.29 -4.44
CA TRP A 172 -15.13 10.64 -3.05
C TRP A 172 -15.58 9.42 -2.26
N GLU A 173 -14.71 9.02 -1.35
CA GLU A 173 -14.85 7.87 -0.47
C GLU A 173 -14.64 8.31 0.97
N LEU A 174 -15.63 8.08 1.83
CA LEU A 174 -15.55 8.46 3.23
C LEU A 174 -14.33 7.83 3.92
N ASP A 175 -14.03 6.56 3.60
CA ASP A 175 -12.92 5.83 4.22
C ASP A 175 -11.55 6.42 3.88
N SER A 176 -11.39 7.11 2.74
CA SER A 176 -10.15 7.79 2.37
C SER A 176 -9.72 8.83 3.42
N LEU A 177 -10.67 9.44 4.14
CA LEU A 177 -10.35 10.31 5.28
C LEU A 177 -10.20 9.53 6.60
N CYS A 178 -10.85 8.38 6.74
CA CYS A 178 -10.80 7.55 7.96
C CYS A 178 -9.45 6.82 8.12
N TYR A 179 -8.90 6.31 7.03
CA TYR A 179 -7.67 5.51 7.05
C TYR A 179 -6.44 6.28 7.57
N PRO A 180 -6.18 7.53 7.13
CA PRO A 180 -5.12 8.36 7.71
C PRO A 180 -5.32 8.67 9.20
N ILE A 181 -6.56 8.92 9.64
CA ILE A 181 -6.89 9.14 11.06
C ILE A 181 -6.57 7.88 11.87
N ARG A 182 -7.00 6.71 11.38
CA ARG A 182 -6.74 5.41 11.98
C ARG A 182 -5.24 5.15 12.08
N LEU A 183 -4.47 5.37 11.01
CA LEU A 183 -3.02 5.18 11.02
C LEU A 183 -2.35 6.13 12.02
N GLY A 184 -2.68 7.42 11.98
CA GLY A 184 -2.13 8.43 12.87
C GLY A 184 -2.37 8.12 14.36
N TYR A 185 -3.61 7.76 14.72
CA TYR A 185 -3.94 7.39 16.10
C TYR A 185 -3.13 6.19 16.59
N HIS A 186 -3.04 5.12 15.79
CA HIS A 186 -2.32 3.91 16.21
C HIS A 186 -0.80 4.09 16.18
N TYR A 187 -0.26 4.89 15.25
CA TYR A 187 1.14 5.33 15.31
C TYR A 187 1.43 5.98 16.67
N TRP A 188 0.65 7.00 17.04
CA TRP A 188 0.81 7.70 18.31
C TRP A 188 0.69 6.76 19.51
N LYS A 189 -0.30 5.86 19.51
CA LYS A 189 -0.48 4.89 20.60
C LYS A 189 0.69 3.93 20.77
N HIS A 190 1.37 3.55 19.69
CA HIS A 190 2.51 2.65 19.74
C HIS A 190 3.82 3.35 20.12
N THR A 191 3.98 4.63 19.79
CA THR A 191 5.29 5.32 19.88
C THR A 191 5.32 6.46 20.89
N ASN A 192 4.15 7.00 21.25
CA ASN A 192 3.98 8.28 21.92
C ASN A 192 4.68 9.47 21.20
N ASP A 193 5.03 9.29 19.92
CA ASP A 193 5.68 10.32 19.11
C ASP A 193 4.63 11.22 18.46
N SER A 194 4.72 12.51 18.75
CA SER A 194 3.81 13.52 18.22
C SER A 194 4.39 14.34 17.07
N LYS A 195 5.63 14.07 16.62
CA LYS A 195 6.29 14.83 15.55
C LYS A 195 5.50 14.91 14.23
N PRO A 196 4.74 13.87 13.81
CA PRO A 196 3.90 13.97 12.60
C PRO A 196 2.68 14.88 12.75
N PHE A 197 2.26 15.22 13.97
CA PHE A 197 1.00 15.94 14.24
C PHE A 197 1.23 17.44 14.47
N ASP A 198 1.78 18.09 13.45
CA ASP A 198 2.02 19.55 13.46
C ASP A 198 0.76 20.35 13.04
N ASP A 199 0.93 21.65 12.78
CA ASP A 199 -0.16 22.52 12.34
C ASP A 199 -0.79 22.07 11.01
N LYS A 200 -0.02 21.44 10.12
CA LYS A 200 -0.56 20.92 8.84
C LYS A 200 -1.47 19.73 9.10
N TRP A 201 -1.09 18.83 10.02
CA TRP A 201 -1.98 17.76 10.46
C TRP A 201 -3.28 18.32 11.03
N LEU A 202 -3.21 19.30 11.93
CA LEU A 202 -4.41 19.91 12.50
C LEU A 202 -5.31 20.54 11.42
N GLN A 203 -4.71 21.23 10.44
CA GLN A 203 -5.44 21.79 9.30
C GLN A 203 -6.11 20.69 8.46
N ALA A 204 -5.40 19.60 8.15
CA ALA A 204 -5.93 18.48 7.40
C ALA A 204 -7.11 17.81 8.13
N MET A 205 -7.00 17.62 9.46
CA MET A 205 -8.08 17.03 10.26
C MET A 205 -9.31 17.94 10.34
N LYS A 206 -9.12 19.26 10.48
CA LYS A 206 -10.22 20.24 10.41
C LYS A 206 -10.91 20.19 9.04
N LEU A 207 -10.13 20.12 7.97
CA LEU A 207 -10.63 20.02 6.60
C LEU A 207 -11.41 18.71 6.39
N ALA A 208 -10.91 17.58 6.89
CA ALA A 208 -11.59 16.29 6.83
C ALA A 208 -12.97 16.34 7.52
N VAL A 209 -13.02 16.85 8.75
CA VAL A 209 -14.28 17.02 9.49
C VAL A 209 -15.23 17.99 8.79
N GLN A 210 -14.71 19.07 8.22
CA GLN A 210 -15.50 20.02 7.43
C GLN A 210 -16.11 19.33 6.20
N THR A 211 -15.33 18.56 5.45
CA THR A 211 -15.78 17.77 4.30
C THR A 211 -16.88 16.78 4.69
N MET A 212 -16.70 16.04 5.79
CA MET A 212 -17.71 15.12 6.33
C MET A 212 -19.03 15.85 6.67
N LYS A 213 -18.95 17.02 7.33
CA LYS A 213 -20.14 17.84 7.65
C LYS A 213 -20.85 18.36 6.39
N VAL A 214 -20.10 18.81 5.39
CA VAL A 214 -20.65 19.23 4.10
C VAL A 214 -21.38 18.06 3.42
N GLN A 215 -20.82 16.85 3.48
CA GLN A 215 -21.43 15.65 2.91
C GLN A 215 -22.59 15.07 3.73
N GLN A 216 -22.94 15.64 4.88
CA GLN A 216 -24.28 15.41 5.47
C GLN A 216 -25.39 16.05 4.63
N ARG A 217 -25.04 16.95 3.69
CA ARG A 217 -25.94 17.58 2.70
C ARG A 217 -27.17 18.29 3.27
N LYS A 218 -27.09 18.72 4.53
CA LYS A 218 -28.16 19.44 5.23
C LYS A 218 -28.47 20.81 4.62
N GLN A 219 -27.49 21.43 3.97
CA GLN A 219 -27.59 22.77 3.36
C GLN A 219 -27.58 22.72 1.82
N GLY A 220 -27.83 21.55 1.24
CA GLY A 220 -27.77 21.32 -0.22
C GLY A 220 -26.81 20.20 -0.60
N ARG A 221 -26.67 19.96 -1.91
CA ARG A 221 -25.92 18.80 -2.45
C ARG A 221 -24.42 18.81 -2.14
N GLY A 222 -23.87 19.96 -1.75
CA GLY A 222 -22.44 20.14 -1.51
C GLY A 222 -21.66 20.38 -2.82
N PRO A 223 -20.34 20.59 -2.71
CA PRO A 223 -19.50 21.05 -3.82
C PRO A 223 -18.92 19.92 -4.69
N TYR A 224 -19.14 18.65 -4.32
CA TYR A 224 -18.57 17.50 -5.01
C TYR A 224 -19.56 16.94 -6.04
N THR A 225 -19.07 16.81 -7.27
CA THR A 225 -19.70 16.07 -8.36
C THR A 225 -18.66 15.23 -9.08
N PHE A 226 -19.10 14.12 -9.65
CA PHE A 226 -18.25 13.25 -10.45
C PHE A 226 -19.02 12.67 -11.64
N GLY A 227 -18.36 12.50 -12.77
CA GLY A 227 -18.87 11.71 -13.87
C GLY A 227 -17.71 11.17 -14.69
N ARG A 228 -17.89 9.99 -15.28
CA ARG A 228 -16.92 9.38 -16.19
C ARG A 228 -17.64 8.86 -17.42
N VAL A 229 -17.01 9.01 -18.59
CA VAL A 229 -17.47 8.39 -19.84
C VAL A 229 -16.90 6.98 -19.89
N THR A 230 -17.72 5.99 -19.56
CA THR A 230 -17.32 4.59 -19.41
C THR A 230 -18.50 3.66 -19.65
N SER A 231 -18.24 2.40 -20.05
CA SER A 231 -19.24 1.33 -20.08
C SER A 231 -19.44 0.64 -18.73
N TRP A 232 -18.61 0.94 -17.73
CA TRP A 232 -18.75 0.42 -16.37
C TRP A 232 -19.67 1.33 -15.57
N SER A 233 -20.92 0.89 -15.38
CA SER A 233 -21.93 1.71 -14.70
C SER A 233 -21.56 2.12 -13.28
N THR A 234 -20.74 1.33 -12.57
CA THR A 234 -20.26 1.63 -11.22
C THR A 234 -19.11 2.64 -11.19
N ASP A 235 -18.49 2.94 -12.33
CA ASP A 235 -17.40 3.91 -12.43
C ASP A 235 -17.89 5.34 -12.76
N THR A 236 -19.21 5.55 -12.83
CA THR A 236 -19.82 6.86 -13.02
C THR A 236 -21.00 7.06 -12.07
N VAL A 237 -21.47 8.29 -11.91
CA VAL A 237 -22.38 8.65 -10.81
C VAL A 237 -23.71 9.21 -11.35
N PRO A 238 -24.87 8.68 -10.90
CA PRO A 238 -26.18 9.16 -11.33
C PRO A 238 -26.50 10.55 -10.76
N GLY A 239 -27.66 11.10 -11.14
CA GLY A 239 -28.16 12.35 -10.56
C GLY A 239 -27.35 13.59 -10.96
N GLY A 240 -26.74 13.58 -12.14
CA GLY A 240 -25.83 14.64 -12.61
C GLY A 240 -24.52 14.66 -11.83
N GLY A 241 -24.05 13.49 -11.39
CA GLY A 241 -22.80 13.33 -10.65
C GLY A 241 -22.90 13.54 -9.14
N TYR A 242 -24.10 13.74 -8.60
CA TYR A 242 -24.33 13.90 -7.16
C TYR A 242 -24.71 12.59 -6.45
N GLY A 243 -24.95 11.51 -7.18
CA GLY A 243 -25.42 10.24 -6.66
C GLY A 243 -26.94 10.19 -6.52
N ASN A 244 -27.44 9.06 -6.02
CA ASN A 244 -28.87 8.88 -5.79
C ASN A 244 -29.39 9.82 -4.68
N PRO A 245 -30.69 10.19 -4.69
CA PRO A 245 -31.27 11.07 -3.67
C PRO A 245 -31.11 10.52 -2.26
N ILE A 246 -30.95 11.43 -1.29
CA ILE A 246 -30.90 11.12 0.14
C ILE A 246 -31.89 11.99 0.91
N VAL A 247 -32.25 11.55 2.11
CA VAL A 247 -32.83 12.40 3.15
C VAL A 247 -31.72 12.74 4.14
N PRO A 248 -31.39 14.02 4.40
CA PRO A 248 -30.23 14.42 5.19
C PRO A 248 -30.44 14.22 6.69
N VAL A 249 -30.42 12.96 7.14
CA VAL A 249 -30.70 12.53 8.53
C VAL A 249 -29.51 12.65 9.48
N GLY A 250 -28.35 13.12 9.00
CA GLY A 250 -27.13 13.30 9.79
C GLY A 250 -26.01 12.31 9.49
N MET A 251 -26.28 11.27 8.71
CA MET A 251 -25.23 10.42 8.13
C MET A 251 -24.44 11.18 7.04
N ILE A 252 -23.22 10.72 6.78
CA ILE A 252 -22.30 11.32 5.82
C ILE A 252 -22.44 10.58 4.51
N VAL A 253 -22.62 11.31 3.40
CA VAL A 253 -22.61 10.73 2.07
C VAL A 253 -21.20 10.27 1.70
N SER A 254 -21.07 9.04 1.21
CA SER A 254 -19.97 8.54 0.40
C SER A 254 -20.48 8.33 -1.02
N ILE A 255 -19.79 8.84 -2.04
CA ILE A 255 -20.24 8.64 -3.43
C ILE A 255 -19.74 7.31 -3.96
N PHE A 256 -18.52 6.94 -3.61
CA PHE A 256 -17.92 5.66 -3.92
C PHE A 256 -17.69 4.85 -2.65
N ARG A 257 -17.53 3.54 -2.83
CA ARG A 257 -17.19 2.55 -1.81
C ARG A 257 -15.67 2.40 -1.72
N PRO A 258 -15.14 1.68 -0.71
CA PRO A 258 -13.75 1.25 -0.71
C PRO A 258 -13.36 0.32 -1.88
N SER A 259 -14.32 -0.16 -2.67
CA SER A 259 -14.07 -0.88 -3.93
C SER A 259 -13.89 0.04 -5.13
N ASP A 260 -13.91 1.36 -4.92
CA ASP A 260 -13.95 2.41 -5.93
C ASP A 260 -15.23 2.38 -6.81
N ASP A 261 -16.24 1.56 -6.47
CA ASP A 261 -17.56 1.54 -7.13
C ASP A 261 -18.51 2.57 -6.54
N ALA A 262 -19.32 3.20 -7.39
CA ALA A 262 -20.39 4.10 -6.98
C ALA A 262 -21.39 3.41 -6.03
N THR A 263 -21.78 4.11 -4.99
CA THR A 263 -22.79 3.66 -4.03
C THR A 263 -24.18 3.66 -4.66
N ILE A 264 -24.98 2.64 -4.31
CA ILE A 264 -26.41 2.62 -4.64
C ILE A 264 -27.15 3.57 -3.71
N PHE A 265 -27.02 3.36 -2.40
CA PHE A 265 -27.47 4.30 -1.38
C PHE A 265 -26.24 5.04 -0.84
N PRO A 266 -26.16 6.38 -0.95
CA PRO A 266 -24.93 7.12 -0.63
C PRO A 266 -24.55 7.13 0.84
N PHE A 267 -25.38 6.56 1.70
CA PHE A 267 -25.11 6.35 3.10
C PHE A 267 -24.51 4.95 3.30
N LEU A 268 -23.18 4.87 3.19
CA LEU A 268 -22.38 3.66 3.33
C LEU A 268 -21.90 3.43 4.76
#